data_AF-A0A0S9C625-F1
#
_entry.id   AF-A0A0S9C625-F1
#
_cell.length_a   1.000
_cell.length_b   1.000
_cell.length_c   1.000
_cell.angle_alpha   90.00
_cell.angle_beta   90.00
_cell.angle_gamma   90.00
#
_symmetry.space_group_name_H-M   'P 1'
#
loop_
_entity.id
_entity.type
_entity.pdbx_description
1 polymer ?
#
loop_
_entity_poly.entity_id
_entity_poly.type
_entity_poly.pdbx_seq_one_letter_code
_entity_poly.pdbx_strand_id
1 'polypeptide(L)'
;MDVTALRGICLGFPGAFEDFPFGPETSVFKVRAAVAGGAGHAAKMFALSAMDPDDFAVSLKCEPALAEQLRAAHPEITGAWHMNKTHWNGVRLDGSLPDDMIRDMVEDSYDLVVATLSRKQREQLGWAGLARGGGA
;
A
#
# COMPACT_ATOMS: atom_id res chain seq x y z
N MET A 1 9.08 1.39 -12.29
CA MET A 1 8.11 0.32 -12.02
C MET A 1 6.92 0.51 -12.95
N ASP A 2 6.40 -0.54 -13.59
CA ASP A 2 5.21 -0.45 -14.47
C ASP A 2 3.91 -0.94 -13.80
N VAL A 3 2.78 -0.80 -14.50
CA VAL A 3 1.43 -1.19 -14.02
C VAL A 3 1.36 -2.67 -13.62
N THR A 4 2.01 -3.54 -14.40
CA THR A 4 2.00 -5.00 -14.15
C THR A 4 2.80 -5.32 -12.88
N ALA A 5 3.95 -4.67 -12.71
CA ALA A 5 4.81 -4.83 -11.54
C ALA A 5 4.12 -4.31 -10.27
N LEU A 6 3.50 -3.13 -10.29
CA LEU A 6 2.77 -2.58 -9.13
C LEU A 6 1.63 -3.52 -8.72
N ARG A 7 0.79 -3.93 -9.68
CA ARG A 7 -0.32 -4.86 -9.42
C ARG A 7 0.20 -6.20 -8.88
N GLY A 8 1.27 -6.73 -9.46
CA GLY A 8 1.88 -7.98 -9.03
C GLY A 8 2.39 -7.94 -7.58
N ILE A 9 3.03 -6.84 -7.18
CA ILE A 9 3.49 -6.64 -5.80
C ILE A 9 2.29 -6.56 -4.85
N CYS A 10 1.31 -5.70 -5.15
CA CYS A 10 0.14 -5.52 -4.29
C CYS A 10 -0.67 -6.82 -4.10
N LEU A 11 -0.83 -7.61 -5.16
CA LEU A 11 -1.56 -8.89 -5.10
C LEU A 11 -0.74 -10.04 -4.50
N GLY A 12 0.57 -9.85 -4.33
CA GLY A 12 1.45 -10.84 -3.72
C GLY A 12 1.31 -10.94 -2.20
N PHE A 13 0.71 -9.95 -1.53
CA PHE A 13 0.59 -9.96 -0.08
C PHE A 13 -0.55 -10.88 0.42
N PRO A 14 -0.39 -11.52 1.60
CA PRO A 14 -1.42 -12.37 2.18
C PRO A 14 -2.76 -11.63 2.34
N GLY A 15 -3.84 -12.25 1.87
CA GLY A 15 -5.20 -11.69 1.96
C GLY A 15 -5.40 -10.38 1.19
N ALA A 16 -4.47 -10.01 0.31
CA ALA A 16 -4.62 -8.87 -0.56
C ALA A 16 -5.54 -9.20 -1.74
N PHE A 17 -6.28 -8.19 -2.19
CA PHE A 17 -7.12 -8.24 -3.37
C PHE A 17 -7.29 -6.84 -3.96
N GLU A 18 -7.64 -6.79 -5.24
CA GLU A 18 -7.96 -5.56 -5.98
C GLU A 18 -9.47 -5.35 -6.02
N ASP A 19 -9.89 -4.10 -5.85
CA ASP A 19 -11.30 -3.68 -5.82
C ASP A 19 -11.46 -2.32 -6.52
N PHE A 20 -12.69 -1.96 -6.90
CA PHE A 20 -13.00 -0.82 -7.77
C PHE A 20 -14.15 0.06 -7.22
N PRO A 21 -14.05 0.56 -5.98
CA PRO A 21 -15.14 1.33 -5.35
C PRO A 21 -15.39 2.70 -6.02
N PHE A 22 -14.48 3.17 -6.87
CA PHE A 22 -14.57 4.47 -7.56
C PHE A 22 -14.70 4.33 -9.08
N GLY A 23 -15.04 3.13 -9.57
CA GLY A 23 -15.12 2.81 -11.00
C GLY A 23 -13.96 1.93 -11.48
N PRO A 24 -14.06 1.39 -12.70
CA PRO A 24 -13.15 0.37 -13.23
C PRO A 24 -11.72 0.88 -13.44
N GLU A 25 -11.54 2.19 -13.58
CA GLU A 25 -10.23 2.81 -13.82
C GLU A 25 -9.39 2.98 -12.55
N THR A 26 -9.99 2.88 -11.35
CA THR A 26 -9.27 3.11 -10.09
C THR A 26 -9.12 1.83 -9.31
N SER A 27 -7.94 1.24 -9.39
CA SER A 27 -7.53 0.10 -8.58
C SER A 27 -7.34 0.51 -7.12
N VAL A 28 -8.09 -0.15 -6.23
CA VAL A 28 -7.91 -0.04 -4.79
C VAL A 28 -7.49 -1.39 -4.24
N PHE A 29 -6.24 -1.48 -3.79
CA PHE A 29 -5.72 -2.70 -3.17
C PHE A 29 -6.04 -2.71 -1.69
N LYS A 30 -6.65 -3.80 -1.25
CA LYS A 30 -7.16 -3.97 0.11
C LYS A 30 -6.69 -5.30 0.69
N VAL A 31 -6.58 -5.34 2.01
CA VAL A 31 -6.32 -6.56 2.78
C VAL A 31 -7.55 -6.96 3.58
N ARG A 32 -7.82 -8.27 3.62
CA ARG A 32 -8.85 -8.87 4.47
C ARG A 32 -8.43 -10.25 4.94
N ALA A 33 -8.47 -10.47 6.25
CA ALA A 33 -8.32 -11.80 6.83
C ALA A 33 -9.51 -12.71 6.50
N ALA A 34 -9.24 -13.96 6.14
CA ALA A 34 -10.27 -14.97 5.91
C ALA A 34 -10.93 -15.38 7.23
N VAL A 35 -12.22 -15.75 7.16
CA VAL A 35 -12.99 -16.22 8.32
C VAL A 35 -13.59 -17.58 8.00
N ALA A 36 -13.44 -18.53 8.93
CA ALA A 36 -14.14 -19.80 8.85
C ALA A 36 -15.66 -19.56 8.97
N GLY A 37 -16.44 -20.08 8.01
CA GLY A 37 -17.91 -19.95 8.03
C GLY A 37 -18.48 -18.79 7.19
N GLY A 38 -17.66 -18.10 6.38
CA GLY A 38 -18.15 -17.24 5.29
C GLY A 38 -18.47 -15.78 5.63
N ALA A 39 -18.55 -15.41 6.92
CA ALA A 39 -18.70 -14.00 7.31
C ALA A 39 -17.38 -13.24 7.17
N GLY A 40 -17.24 -12.34 6.19
CA GLY A 40 -15.99 -11.61 5.94
C GLY A 40 -15.71 -10.48 6.92
N HIS A 41 -14.44 -10.28 7.30
CA HIS A 41 -14.01 -9.03 7.94
C HIS A 41 -14.12 -7.84 6.98
N ALA A 42 -14.30 -6.63 7.53
CA ALA A 42 -14.17 -5.41 6.72
C ALA A 42 -12.76 -5.31 6.17
N ALA A 43 -12.64 -5.06 4.86
CA ALA A 43 -11.35 -4.88 4.21
C ALA A 43 -10.76 -3.50 4.51
N LYS A 44 -9.43 -3.40 4.49
CA LYS A 44 -8.70 -2.14 4.68
C LYS A 44 -7.81 -1.88 3.47
N MET A 45 -7.86 -0.67 2.93
CA MET A 45 -7.04 -0.24 1.80
C MET A 45 -5.59 0.02 2.25
N PHE A 46 -4.63 -0.39 1.43
CA PHE A 46 -3.21 -0.07 1.59
C PHE A 46 -2.57 0.55 0.34
N ALA A 47 -3.19 0.43 -0.84
CA ALA A 47 -2.74 1.14 -2.03
C ALA A 47 -3.92 1.56 -2.92
N LEU A 48 -3.77 2.68 -3.62
CA LEU A 48 -4.74 3.17 -4.60
C LEU A 48 -3.98 3.74 -5.80
N SER A 49 -4.37 3.37 -7.01
CA SER A 49 -3.80 3.90 -8.25
C SER A 49 -4.83 3.93 -9.36
N ALA A 50 -4.77 4.95 -10.22
CA ALA A 50 -5.55 5.01 -11.46
C ALA A 50 -5.01 4.07 -12.56
N MET A 51 -3.84 3.44 -12.34
CA MET A 51 -3.21 2.54 -13.30
C MET A 51 -3.02 3.12 -14.72
N ASP A 52 -3.01 4.44 -14.83
CA ASP A 52 -2.78 5.17 -16.07
C ASP A 52 -1.27 5.22 -16.36
N PRO A 53 -0.78 4.62 -17.46
CA PRO A 53 0.64 4.68 -17.82
C PRO A 53 1.16 6.10 -18.10
N ASP A 54 0.30 7.02 -18.54
CA ASP A 54 0.69 8.38 -18.92
C ASP A 54 0.81 9.32 -17.70
N ASP A 55 0.11 9.02 -16.60
CA ASP A 55 0.18 9.72 -15.31
C ASP A 55 0.27 8.72 -14.15
N PHE A 56 1.27 7.84 -14.22
CA PHE A 56 1.33 6.69 -13.34
C PHE A 56 1.76 7.08 -11.92
N ALA A 57 0.84 6.92 -10.96
CA ALA A 57 1.10 7.20 -9.55
C ALA A 57 0.33 6.25 -8.62
N VAL A 58 0.82 6.11 -7.38
CA VAL A 58 0.18 5.31 -6.34
C VAL A 58 0.10 6.07 -5.02
N SER A 59 -1.03 5.97 -4.32
CA SER A 59 -1.19 6.47 -2.95
C SER A 59 -0.92 5.36 -1.94
N LEU A 60 0.04 5.59 -1.04
CA LEU A 60 0.53 4.62 -0.05
C LEU A 60 0.48 5.20 1.36
N LYS A 61 0.17 4.36 2.33
CA LYS A 61 0.20 4.71 3.75
C LYS A 61 1.65 4.78 4.22
N CYS A 62 1.94 5.72 5.12
CA CYS A 62 3.26 5.97 5.66
C CYS A 62 3.17 6.49 7.09
N GLU A 63 4.20 6.24 7.90
CA GLU A 63 4.34 6.84 9.23
C GLU A 63 4.57 8.36 9.09
N PRO A 64 3.94 9.23 9.90
CA PRO A 64 3.96 10.67 9.68
C PRO A 64 5.35 11.31 9.55
N ALA A 65 6.27 10.94 10.45
CA ALA A 65 7.62 11.47 10.44
C ALA A 65 8.42 11.03 9.21
N LEU A 66 8.20 9.80 8.74
CA LEU A 66 8.82 9.29 7.51
C LEU A 66 8.19 9.94 6.28
N ALA A 67 6.88 10.17 6.29
CA ALA A 67 6.17 10.81 5.19
C ALA A 67 6.71 12.21 4.91
N GLU A 68 7.00 12.99 5.96
CA GLU A 68 7.64 14.31 5.83
C GLU A 68 9.06 14.22 5.27
N GLN A 69 9.89 13.28 5.76
CA GLN A 69 11.26 13.07 5.28
C GLN A 69 11.28 12.68 3.80
N LEU A 70 10.45 11.72 3.40
CA LEU A 70 10.37 11.25 2.01
C LEU A 70 9.96 12.38 1.05
N ARG A 71 8.97 13.19 1.43
CA ARG A 71 8.52 14.34 0.62
C ARG A 71 9.57 15.45 0.53
N ALA A 72 10.42 15.60 1.55
CA ALA A 72 11.53 16.55 1.53
C ALA A 72 12.70 16.07 0.65
N ALA A 73 12.94 14.75 0.64
CA ALA A 73 14.06 14.15 -0.10
C ALA A 73 13.75 13.85 -1.57
N HIS A 74 12.48 13.58 -1.91
CA HIS A 74 12.08 13.13 -3.24
C HIS A 74 10.91 13.96 -3.78
N PRO A 75 11.12 14.79 -4.82
CA PRO A 75 10.04 15.55 -5.47
C PRO A 75 8.92 14.69 -6.08
N GLU A 76 9.18 13.41 -6.30
CA GLU A 76 8.25 12.37 -6.79
C GLU A 76 7.24 11.96 -5.73
N ILE A 77 7.57 12.19 -4.46
CA ILE A 77 6.76 11.85 -3.31
C ILE A 77 6.09 13.12 -2.82
N THR A 78 4.77 13.13 -2.84
CA THR A 78 3.94 14.27 -2.42
C THR A 78 2.86 13.82 -1.45
N GLY A 79 2.05 14.73 -0.92
CA GLY A 79 0.88 14.33 -0.14
C GLY A 79 -0.21 13.75 -1.05
N ALA A 80 -0.72 12.55 -0.73
CA ALA A 80 -1.73 11.90 -1.57
C ALA A 80 -3.01 12.76 -1.73
N TRP A 81 -3.48 12.82 -2.98
CA TRP A 81 -4.71 13.52 -3.32
C TRP A 81 -5.93 12.83 -2.70
N HIS A 82 -6.90 13.62 -2.23
CA HIS A 82 -8.10 13.14 -1.50
C HIS A 82 -7.86 12.28 -0.25
N MET A 83 -6.61 12.11 0.20
CA MET A 83 -6.26 11.36 1.40
C MET A 83 -5.79 12.28 2.54
N ASN A 84 -5.70 11.71 3.74
CA ASN A 84 -5.04 12.36 4.88
C ASN A 84 -3.52 12.39 4.65
N LYS A 85 -3.00 13.57 4.26
CA LYS A 85 -1.59 13.81 3.90
C LYS A 85 -0.61 13.69 5.05
N THR A 86 -1.09 13.51 6.29
CA THR A 86 -0.25 13.14 7.44
C THR A 86 0.16 11.67 7.37
N HIS A 87 -0.69 10.80 6.82
CA HIS A 87 -0.47 9.36 6.79
C HIS A 87 -0.36 8.76 5.39
N TRP A 88 -0.56 9.56 4.34
CA TRP A 88 -0.61 9.08 2.97
C TRP A 88 0.23 9.94 2.04
N ASN A 89 1.13 9.28 1.33
CA ASN A 89 1.93 9.85 0.26
C ASN A 89 1.39 9.44 -1.10
N GLY A 90 1.43 10.35 -2.06
CA GLY A 90 1.31 10.05 -3.48
C GLY A 90 2.71 9.91 -4.06
N VAL A 91 2.96 8.82 -4.78
CA VAL A 91 4.25 8.49 -5.35
C VAL A 91 4.10 8.44 -6.86
N ARG A 92 4.79 9.32 -7.59
CA ARG A 92 4.88 9.22 -9.04
C ARG A 92 5.79 8.06 -9.43
N LEU A 93 5.37 7.30 -10.43
CA LEU A 93 6.04 6.11 -10.93
C LEU A 93 6.57 6.36 -12.35
N ASP A 94 7.19 7.52 -12.54
CA ASP A 94 7.74 8.03 -13.82
C ASP A 94 9.16 7.52 -14.12
N GLY A 95 9.70 6.65 -13.28
CA GLY A 95 11.06 6.09 -13.38
C GLY A 95 12.13 6.87 -12.63
N SER A 96 11.78 7.98 -11.96
CA SER A 96 12.73 8.79 -11.17
C SER A 96 13.08 8.17 -9.81
N LEU A 97 12.23 7.27 -9.29
CA LEU A 97 12.49 6.50 -8.07
C LEU A 97 12.92 5.07 -8.40
N PRO A 98 13.89 4.50 -7.65
CA PRO A 98 14.26 3.09 -7.78
C PRO A 98 13.07 2.16 -7.48
N ASP A 99 12.94 1.07 -8.24
CA ASP A 99 11.83 0.11 -8.13
C ASP A 99 11.80 -0.63 -6.79
N ASP A 100 12.97 -0.88 -6.22
CA ASP A 100 13.20 -1.40 -4.88
C ASP A 100 12.69 -0.44 -3.80
N MET A 101 12.94 0.86 -3.92
CA MET A 101 12.37 1.85 -3.00
C MET A 101 10.83 1.87 -3.06
N ILE A 102 10.25 1.82 -4.26
CA ILE A 102 8.79 1.77 -4.43
C ILE A 102 8.22 0.49 -3.82
N ARG A 103 8.89 -0.65 -4.01
CA ARG A 103 8.51 -1.93 -3.41
C ARG A 103 8.47 -1.85 -1.89
N ASP A 104 9.51 -1.29 -1.27
CA ASP A 104 9.60 -1.13 0.18
C ASP A 104 8.46 -0.25 0.70
N MET A 105 8.15 0.86 0.02
CA MET A 105 7.02 1.72 0.39
C MET A 105 5.66 1.01 0.30
N VAL A 106 5.47 0.09 -0.66
CA VAL A 106 4.25 -0.71 -0.77
C VAL A 106 4.18 -1.74 0.37
N GLU A 107 5.29 -2.39 0.70
CA GLU A 107 5.39 -3.34 1.83
C GLU A 107 5.10 -2.63 3.16
N ASP A 108 5.73 -1.49 3.42
CA ASP A 108 5.48 -0.65 4.60
C ASP A 108 4.00 -0.25 4.70
N SER A 109 3.40 0.17 3.58
CA SER A 109 1.98 0.54 3.55
C SER A 109 1.08 -0.64 3.93
N TYR A 110 1.35 -1.83 3.39
CA TYR A 110 0.62 -3.05 3.73
C TYR A 110 0.78 -3.38 5.22
N ASP A 111 2.00 -3.37 5.74
CA ASP A 111 2.29 -3.68 7.14
C ASP A 111 1.63 -2.69 8.10
N LEU A 112 1.67 -1.38 7.79
CA LEU A 112 0.99 -0.35 8.58
C LEU A 112 -0.53 -0.50 8.59
N VAL A 113 -1.12 -1.09 7.55
CA VAL A 113 -2.55 -1.39 7.51
C VAL A 113 -2.85 -2.68 8.28
N VAL A 114 -2.06 -3.73 8.10
CA VAL A 114 -2.22 -5.00 8.81
C VAL A 114 -2.01 -4.82 10.32
N ALA A 115 -1.08 -3.97 10.74
CA ALA A 115 -0.86 -3.63 12.14
C ALA A 115 -2.12 -3.08 12.83
N THR A 116 -3.03 -2.43 12.10
CA THR A 116 -4.32 -1.93 12.63
C THR A 116 -5.38 -3.02 12.82
N LEU A 117 -5.17 -4.22 12.28
CA LEU A 117 -6.10 -5.34 12.41
C LEU A 117 -5.98 -5.97 13.79
N SER A 118 -7.05 -6.64 14.23
CA SER A 118 -7.04 -7.39 15.49
C SER A 118 -6.03 -8.53 15.43
N ARG A 119 -5.52 -8.96 16.60
CA ARG A 119 -4.58 -10.09 16.71
C ARG A 119 -5.04 -11.33 15.93
N LYS A 120 -6.31 -11.71 16.08
CA LYS A 120 -6.92 -12.86 15.37
C LYS A 120 -6.83 -12.70 13.85
N GLN A 121 -7.12 -11.52 13.32
CA GLN A 121 -7.03 -11.26 11.89
C GLN A 121 -5.60 -11.36 11.38
N ARG A 122 -4.62 -10.86 12.15
CA ARG A 122 -3.20 -10.95 11.79
C ARG A 122 -2.70 -12.39 11.78
N GLU A 123 -3.11 -13.18 12.77
CA GLU A 123 -2.83 -14.63 12.82
C GLU A 123 -3.45 -15.37 11.63
N GLN A 124 -4.69 -15.05 11.24
CA GLN A 124 -5.36 -15.63 10.06
C GLN A 124 -4.68 -15.28 8.73
N LEU A 125 -3.99 -14.14 8.67
CA LEU A 125 -3.19 -13.76 7.50
C LEU A 125 -1.82 -14.45 7.46
N GLY A 126 -1.42 -15.14 8.54
CA GLY A 126 -0.04 -15.63 8.68
C GLY A 126 0.97 -14.49 8.75
N TRP A 127 0.55 -13.29 9.19
CA TRP A 127 1.42 -12.12 9.25
C TRP A 127 2.36 -12.22 10.46
N ALA A 128 3.67 -12.28 10.19
CA ALA A 128 4.71 -12.39 11.21
C ALA A 128 5.08 -11.04 11.88
N GLY A 129 4.44 -9.94 11.49
CA GLY A 129 4.77 -8.60 11.99
C GLY A 129 6.06 -8.05 11.40
N LEU A 130 6.34 -6.76 11.70
CA LEU A 130 7.52 -5.97 11.31
C LEU A 130 8.84 -6.51 11.89
N ALA A 131 9.12 -7.80 11.75
CA ALA A 131 10.40 -8.41 12.14
C ALA A 131 11.54 -8.08 11.14
N ARG A 132 11.28 -7.24 10.12
CA ARG A 132 12.28 -6.84 9.10
C ARG A 132 12.75 -5.38 9.20
N GLY A 133 12.29 -4.61 10.18
CA GLY A 133 12.81 -3.27 10.44
C GLY A 133 13.99 -3.29 11.42
N GLY A 134 15.17 -3.77 11.01
CA GLY A 134 16.38 -3.67 11.84
C GLY A 134 17.55 -4.53 11.40
N GLY A 135 18.38 -4.01 10.51
CA GLY A 135 19.69 -4.56 10.13
C GLY A 135 19.96 -4.33 8.65
N ALA A 136 20.97 -3.57 8.21
CA ALA A 136 22.21 -3.13 8.85
C ALA A 136 22.60 -1.71 8.36
#